data_AF-A0A382CUU1-F1
#
_entry.id   AF-A0A382CUU1-F1
#
_cell.length_a   1.000
_cell.length_b   1.000
_cell.length_c   1.000
_cell.angle_alpha   90.00
_cell.angle_beta   90.00
_cell.angle_gamma   90.00
#
_symmetry.space_group_name_H-M   'P 1'
#
loop_
_entity.id
_entity.type
_entity.pdbx_description
1 polymer ?
#
loop_
_entity_poly.entity_id
_entity_poly.type
_entity_poly.pdbx_seq_one_letter_code
_entity_poly.pdbx_strand_id
1 'polypeptide(L)'
;MYDINMGEVSEEFQLCWSAAGQHLDSRSGSIVWLRAHLHPPMVEHMSFRLGNQIFFIQLYDVEGFLSTPNNNVDGLVSHAERCNAIPCLLPMKKIGNEWHVENNGWGLINPISQQIISPEELITDEVIEMSDWEIQDMAVTIIKNKLEESGKRIMSWQSDPLVYPSLWYEGDTGPEYVVVGSARHPIREAKLPSNIENIKASSAKMSGKGYFVSVVLAAHDDPFDPNAEENGNFLPLIRGLGMFPKIGDMESLIVN
;
A
#
# COMPACT_ATOMS: atom_id res chain seq x y z
N MET A 1 15.69 7.06 -9.79
CA MET A 1 15.44 6.85 -8.35
C MET A 1 14.73 8.10 -7.87
N TYR A 2 13.48 7.97 -7.43
CA TYR A 2 12.72 9.11 -6.91
C TYR A 2 13.25 9.43 -5.51
N ASP A 3 13.52 10.70 -5.24
CA ASP A 3 13.96 11.17 -3.93
C ASP A 3 12.77 11.06 -2.97
N ILE A 4 12.78 10.06 -2.09
CA ILE A 4 11.68 9.81 -1.15
C ILE A 4 11.90 10.75 0.03
N ASN A 5 11.19 11.87 0.03
CA ASN A 5 11.13 12.76 1.17
C ASN A 5 10.47 12.00 2.34
N MET A 6 11.28 11.59 3.32
CA MET A 6 10.87 10.94 4.56
C MET A 6 10.31 11.95 5.59
N GLY A 7 9.95 13.16 5.16
CA GLY A 7 9.49 14.24 6.03
C GLY A 7 8.25 13.86 6.84
N GLU A 8 8.27 14.23 8.12
CA GLU A 8 7.08 14.15 8.98
C GLU A 8 5.96 15.01 8.39
N VAL A 9 4.76 14.43 8.31
CA VAL A 9 3.57 15.17 7.88
C VAL A 9 3.18 16.19 8.95
N SER A 10 2.74 17.38 8.53
CA SER A 10 2.36 18.45 9.46
C SER A 10 1.22 18.03 10.38
N GLU A 11 1.20 18.49 11.64
CA GLU A 11 0.10 18.22 12.58
C GLU A 11 -1.26 18.58 11.97
N GLU A 12 -1.32 19.69 11.25
CA GLU A 12 -2.53 20.14 10.55
C GLU A 12 -3.00 19.13 9.50
N PHE A 13 -2.09 18.52 8.74
CA PHE A 13 -2.44 17.46 7.80
C PHE A 13 -2.91 16.20 8.53
N GLN A 14 -2.35 15.87 9.70
CA GLN A 14 -2.80 14.73 10.49
C GLN A 14 -4.25 14.90 10.96
N LEU A 15 -4.63 16.11 11.37
CA LEU A 15 -6.02 16.44 11.75
C LEU A 15 -6.96 16.30 10.54
N CYS A 16 -6.57 16.84 9.39
CA CYS A 16 -7.33 16.72 8.14
C CYS A 16 -7.50 15.25 7.72
N TRP A 17 -6.41 14.48 7.74
CA TRP A 17 -6.39 13.06 7.42
C TRP A 17 -7.26 12.22 8.35
N SER A 18 -7.21 12.50 9.65
CA SER A 18 -8.05 11.83 10.65
C SER A 18 -9.53 12.11 10.43
N ALA A 19 -9.90 13.37 10.16
CA ALA A 19 -11.28 13.75 9.86
C ALA A 19 -11.80 13.08 8.58
N ALA A 20 -10.96 13.01 7.53
CA ALA A 20 -11.27 12.30 6.30
C ALA A 20 -11.52 10.80 6.53
N GLY A 21 -10.62 10.12 7.26
CA GLY A 21 -10.78 8.70 7.60
C GLY A 21 -12.07 8.42 8.37
N GLN A 22 -12.34 9.22 9.41
CA GLN A 22 -13.58 9.10 10.20
C GLN A 22 -14.84 9.34 9.37
N HIS A 23 -14.81 10.31 8.44
CA HIS A 23 -15.91 10.55 7.53
C HIS A 23 -16.18 9.32 6.65
N LEU A 24 -15.15 8.76 6.02
CA LEU A 24 -15.26 7.60 5.15
C LEU A 24 -15.75 6.36 5.92
N ASP A 25 -15.19 6.08 7.09
CA ASP A 25 -15.65 4.99 7.97
C ASP A 25 -17.14 5.12 8.33
N SER A 26 -17.62 6.35 8.54
CA SER A 26 -19.05 6.58 8.83
C SER A 26 -19.98 6.29 7.65
N ARG A 27 -19.47 6.15 6.42
CA ARG A 27 -20.29 5.87 5.23
C ARG A 27 -20.61 4.39 5.09
N SER A 28 -19.73 3.50 5.52
CA SER A 28 -19.91 2.07 5.39
C SER A 28 -19.10 1.29 6.43
N GLY A 29 -19.76 0.38 7.14
CA GLY A 29 -19.09 -0.56 8.05
C GLY A 29 -18.36 -1.71 7.35
N SER A 30 -18.26 -1.69 6.01
CA SER A 30 -17.64 -2.76 5.20
C SER A 30 -16.34 -2.33 4.51
N ILE A 31 -15.83 -1.14 4.82
CA ILE A 31 -14.54 -0.65 4.34
C ILE A 31 -13.43 -1.57 4.87
N VAL A 32 -12.56 -2.00 3.96
CA VAL A 32 -11.31 -2.67 4.32
C VAL A 32 -10.16 -1.72 4.01
N TRP A 33 -9.60 -1.11 5.03
CA TRP A 33 -8.44 -0.22 4.89
C TRP A 33 -7.21 -0.99 4.41
N LEU A 34 -6.56 -0.47 3.37
CA LEU A 34 -5.30 -0.98 2.84
C LEU A 34 -4.16 -0.09 3.33
N ARG A 35 -4.30 1.22 3.10
CA ARG A 35 -3.41 2.25 3.65
C ARG A 35 -4.17 3.18 4.58
N ALA A 36 -3.93 3.03 5.88
CA ALA A 36 -4.47 3.89 6.94
C ALA A 36 -3.37 4.40 7.89
N HIS A 37 -2.26 4.90 7.32
CA HIS A 37 -1.12 5.43 8.07
C HIS A 37 -0.40 6.54 7.30
N LEU A 38 0.39 7.34 8.02
CA LEU A 38 1.04 8.55 7.52
C LEU A 38 2.54 8.36 7.21
N HIS A 39 3.00 7.11 7.08
CA HIS A 39 4.41 6.83 6.79
C HIS A 39 4.72 7.06 5.29
N PRO A 40 5.71 7.92 4.94
CA PRO A 40 6.11 8.13 3.55
C PRO A 40 6.85 6.91 2.97
N PRO A 41 6.94 6.78 1.63
CA PRO A 41 6.31 7.64 0.62
C PRO A 41 4.80 7.45 0.51
N MET A 42 4.10 8.50 0.05
CA MET A 42 2.64 8.53 -0.13
C MET A 42 2.32 8.97 -1.56
N VAL A 43 1.87 8.05 -2.42
CA VAL A 43 1.27 8.44 -3.70
C VAL A 43 -0.18 8.83 -3.44
N GLU A 44 -0.92 7.93 -2.80
CA GLU A 44 -2.20 8.15 -2.16
C GLU A 44 -2.03 8.44 -0.65
N HIS A 45 -2.91 9.26 -0.09
CA HIS A 45 -2.88 9.59 1.34
C HIS A 45 -3.50 8.49 2.20
N MET A 46 -4.48 7.79 1.63
CA MET A 46 -5.14 6.63 2.20
C MET A 46 -5.76 5.81 1.07
N SER A 47 -6.01 4.53 1.35
CA SER A 47 -6.69 3.65 0.42
C SER A 47 -7.53 2.61 1.13
N PHE A 48 -8.64 2.25 0.50
CA PHE A 48 -9.51 1.19 0.99
C PHE A 48 -10.08 0.36 -0.14
N ARG A 49 -10.54 -0.83 0.22
CA ARG A 49 -11.37 -1.70 -0.61
C ARG A 49 -12.81 -1.69 -0.12
N LEU A 50 -13.75 -1.62 -1.05
CA LEU A 50 -15.17 -1.86 -0.81
C LEU A 50 -15.69 -2.78 -1.92
N GLY A 51 -16.28 -3.93 -1.55
CA GLY A 51 -16.61 -4.98 -2.51
C GLY A 51 -15.37 -5.45 -3.28
N ASN A 52 -15.45 -5.50 -4.61
CA ASN A 52 -14.34 -5.83 -5.50
C ASN A 52 -13.55 -4.60 -6.00
N GLN A 53 -13.80 -3.40 -5.47
CA GLN A 53 -13.15 -2.16 -5.92
C GLN A 53 -12.18 -1.60 -4.87
N ILE A 54 -11.07 -1.06 -5.35
CA ILE A 54 -10.04 -0.38 -4.55
C ILE A 54 -10.07 1.10 -4.89
N PHE A 55 -9.97 1.95 -3.87
CA PHE A 55 -10.03 3.41 -3.99
C PHE A 55 -8.75 4.01 -3.42
N PHE A 56 -8.05 4.79 -4.24
CA PHE A 56 -6.84 5.52 -3.84
C PHE A 56 -7.20 7.00 -3.69
N ILE A 57 -6.94 7.57 -2.51
CA ILE A 57 -7.49 8.88 -2.15
C ILE A 57 -6.35 9.87 -1.90
N GLN A 58 -6.41 11.03 -2.55
CA GLN A 58 -5.67 12.22 -2.15
C GLN A 58 -6.62 13.26 -1.55
N LEU A 59 -6.22 13.81 -0.42
CA LEU A 59 -6.88 14.93 0.25
C LEU A 59 -6.34 16.23 -0.32
N TYR A 60 -7.19 17.24 -0.46
CA TYR A 60 -6.75 18.60 -0.71
C TYR A 60 -7.64 19.60 0.03
N ASP A 61 -7.05 20.70 0.46
CA ASP A 61 -7.80 21.80 1.04
C ASP A 61 -8.39 22.68 -0.06
N VAL A 62 -9.70 22.87 -0.03
CA VAL A 62 -10.44 23.70 -1.01
C VAL A 62 -10.02 25.16 -0.97
N GLU A 63 -9.48 25.64 0.16
CA GLU A 63 -8.96 27.00 0.29
C GLU A 63 -7.45 27.09 -0.02
N GLY A 64 -6.77 25.95 -0.18
CA GLY A 64 -5.38 25.85 -0.60
C GLY A 64 -4.35 26.28 0.46
N PHE A 65 -4.73 26.35 1.73
CA PHE A 65 -3.83 26.72 2.83
C PHE A 65 -3.08 25.51 3.41
N LEU A 66 -3.68 24.32 3.37
CA LEU A 66 -3.04 23.11 3.84
C LEU A 66 -1.96 22.63 2.87
N SER A 67 -0.72 22.53 3.36
CA SER A 67 0.31 21.75 2.69
C SER A 67 0.06 20.26 2.94
N THR A 68 -0.17 19.51 1.87
CA THR A 68 -0.37 18.06 1.90
C THR A 68 0.88 17.34 1.36
N PRO A 69 1.15 16.10 1.79
CA PRO A 69 2.23 15.30 1.22
C PRO A 69 1.86 14.94 -0.22
N ASN A 70 2.73 15.25 -1.20
CA ASN A 70 2.53 14.86 -2.60
C ASN A 70 1.17 15.30 -3.22
N ASN A 71 1.14 16.52 -3.78
CA ASN A 71 -0.01 17.06 -4.54
C ASN A 71 -0.01 16.68 -6.03
N ASN A 72 0.48 15.48 -6.35
CA ASN A 72 0.59 15.02 -7.74
C ASN A 72 -0.63 14.17 -8.14
N VAL A 73 -1.65 14.83 -8.70
CA VAL A 73 -2.87 14.18 -9.19
C VAL A 73 -2.57 13.25 -10.37
N ASP A 74 -1.70 13.65 -11.30
CA ASP A 74 -1.31 12.80 -12.43
C ASP A 74 -0.59 11.52 -11.95
N GLY A 75 0.22 11.66 -10.90
CA GLY A 75 0.86 10.55 -10.20
C GLY A 75 -0.15 9.61 -9.56
N LEU A 76 -1.18 10.13 -8.90
CA LEU A 76 -2.28 9.35 -8.34
C LEU A 76 -3.01 8.56 -9.44
N VAL A 77 -3.39 9.23 -10.52
CA VAL A 77 -4.11 8.61 -11.64
C VAL A 77 -3.28 7.48 -12.25
N SER A 78 -2.03 7.78 -12.60
CA SER A 78 -1.12 6.79 -13.21
C SER A 78 -0.85 5.60 -12.28
N HIS A 79 -0.80 5.84 -10.97
CA HIS A 79 -0.62 4.79 -9.99
C HIS A 79 -1.88 3.93 -9.83
N ALA A 80 -3.06 4.55 -9.75
CA ALA A 80 -4.33 3.84 -9.64
C ALA A 80 -4.59 2.96 -10.88
N GLU A 81 -4.30 3.45 -12.08
CA GLU A 81 -4.38 2.66 -13.32
C GLU A 81 -3.50 1.41 -13.26
N ARG A 82 -2.24 1.55 -12.85
CA ARG A 82 -1.32 0.41 -12.67
C ARG A 82 -1.82 -0.62 -11.66
N CYS A 83 -2.53 -0.18 -10.63
CA CYS A 83 -2.99 -1.03 -9.52
C CYS A 83 -4.43 -1.55 -9.74
N ASN A 84 -5.06 -1.23 -10.87
CA ASN A 84 -6.48 -1.49 -11.11
C ASN A 84 -7.36 -0.98 -9.94
N ALA A 85 -7.10 0.26 -9.54
CA ALA A 85 -7.78 1.01 -8.50
C ALA A 85 -8.43 2.28 -9.08
N ILE A 86 -9.35 2.87 -8.34
CA ILE A 86 -10.07 4.08 -8.71
C ILE A 86 -9.42 5.27 -8.01
N PRO A 87 -8.83 6.22 -8.76
CA PRO A 87 -8.26 7.43 -8.16
C PRO A 87 -9.39 8.36 -7.72
N CYS A 88 -9.26 8.89 -6.52
CA CYS A 88 -10.24 9.77 -5.89
C CYS A 88 -9.55 10.99 -5.28
N LEU A 89 -10.15 12.16 -5.48
CA LEU A 89 -9.86 13.33 -4.68
C LEU A 89 -10.94 13.47 -3.60
N LEU A 90 -10.53 13.81 -2.39
CA LEU A 90 -11.43 14.16 -1.30
C LEU A 90 -11.20 15.62 -0.91
N PRO A 91 -12.08 16.54 -1.33
CA PRO A 91 -11.98 17.94 -0.98
C PRO A 91 -12.30 18.14 0.50
N MET A 92 -11.38 18.79 1.21
CA MET A 92 -11.47 19.06 2.63
C MET A 92 -11.57 20.56 2.85
N LYS A 93 -12.33 20.97 3.85
CA LYS A 93 -12.48 22.36 4.26
C LYS A 93 -12.33 22.51 5.75
N LYS A 94 -11.64 23.56 6.17
CA LYS A 94 -11.51 23.91 7.58
C LYS A 94 -12.65 24.84 7.99
N ILE A 95 -13.44 24.44 8.98
CA ILE A 95 -14.51 25.26 9.57
C ILE A 95 -14.17 25.47 11.05
N GLY A 96 -13.77 26.70 11.40
CA GLY A 96 -13.18 26.96 12.70
C GLY A 96 -11.86 26.21 12.86
N ASN A 97 -11.80 25.29 13.83
CA ASN A 97 -10.62 24.45 14.10
C ASN A 97 -10.78 23.00 13.64
N GLU A 98 -11.87 22.66 12.96
CA GLU A 98 -12.18 21.29 12.53
C GLU A 98 -12.12 21.16 11.02
N TRP A 99 -11.70 19.98 10.55
CA TRP A 99 -11.73 19.62 9.14
C TRP A 99 -12.99 18.84 8.82
N HIS A 100 -13.59 19.18 7.69
CA HIS A 100 -14.77 18.50 7.17
C HIS A 100 -14.57 18.18 5.70
N VAL A 101 -15.18 17.10 5.23
CA VAL A 101 -15.35 16.86 3.81
C VAL A 101 -16.31 17.93 3.25
N GLU A 102 -15.91 18.62 2.19
CA GLU A 102 -16.69 19.73 1.62
C GLU A 102 -18.00 19.24 1.01
N ASN A 103 -17.97 18.05 0.41
CA ASN A 103 -19.07 17.50 -0.36
C ASN A 103 -19.95 16.54 0.47
N ASN A 104 -21.22 16.43 0.08
CA ASN A 104 -22.15 15.47 0.65
C ASN A 104 -21.83 14.02 0.25
N GLY A 105 -22.48 13.06 0.91
CA GLY A 105 -22.29 11.63 0.63
C GLY A 105 -20.91 11.20 1.06
N TRP A 106 -20.19 10.47 0.18
CA TRP A 106 -18.78 10.11 0.36
C TRP A 106 -17.80 11.26 0.13
N GLY A 107 -18.25 12.29 -0.60
CA GLY A 107 -17.44 13.44 -0.99
C GLY A 107 -16.30 13.18 -1.99
N LEU A 108 -16.14 11.93 -2.46
CA LEU A 108 -15.11 11.53 -3.41
C LEU A 108 -15.40 12.08 -4.81
N ILE A 109 -14.37 12.56 -5.49
CA ILE A 109 -14.42 13.07 -6.86
C ILE A 109 -13.43 12.29 -7.73
N ASN A 110 -13.85 11.89 -8.93
CA ASN A 110 -12.92 11.39 -9.94
C ASN A 110 -12.04 12.54 -10.47
N PRO A 111 -10.69 12.47 -10.36
CA PRO A 111 -9.82 13.56 -10.78
C PRO A 111 -9.89 13.89 -12.29
N ILE A 112 -10.29 12.92 -13.11
CA ILE A 112 -10.37 13.07 -14.58
C ILE A 112 -11.74 13.61 -14.98
N SER A 113 -12.81 12.90 -14.61
CA SER A 113 -14.17 13.25 -15.05
C SER A 113 -14.81 14.35 -14.21
N GLN A 114 -14.25 14.68 -13.05
CA GLN A 114 -14.80 15.61 -12.06
C GLN A 114 -16.19 15.20 -11.55
N GLN A 115 -16.58 13.93 -11.75
CA GLN A 115 -17.84 13.40 -11.26
C GLN A 115 -17.70 12.90 -9.82
N ILE A 116 -18.80 13.01 -9.07
CA ILE A 116 -18.90 12.42 -7.72
C ILE A 116 -18.83 10.90 -7.85
N ILE A 117 -18.08 10.29 -6.95
CA ILE A 117 -17.97 8.83 -6.82
C ILE A 117 -18.79 8.40 -5.61
N SER A 118 -19.75 7.49 -5.82
CA SER A 118 -20.34 6.68 -4.76
C SER A 118 -19.76 5.27 -4.87
N PRO A 119 -18.82 4.86 -3.99
CA PRO A 119 -18.19 3.55 -4.03
C PRO A 119 -19.15 2.37 -4.19
N GLU A 120 -20.30 2.37 -3.52
CA GLU A 120 -21.33 1.33 -3.65
C GLU A 120 -21.87 1.14 -5.08
N GLU A 121 -21.93 2.20 -5.88
CA GLU A 121 -22.44 2.13 -7.25
C GLU A 121 -21.43 1.50 -8.22
N LEU A 122 -20.16 1.39 -7.80
CA LEU A 122 -19.08 0.82 -8.60
C LEU A 122 -18.78 -0.65 -8.27
N ILE A 123 -19.38 -1.19 -7.20
CA ILE A 123 -19.22 -2.59 -6.85
C ILE A 123 -19.93 -3.45 -7.91
N THR A 124 -19.23 -4.45 -8.41
CA THR A 124 -19.77 -5.41 -9.37
C THR A 124 -19.52 -6.85 -8.90
N ASP A 125 -20.13 -7.81 -9.60
CA ASP A 125 -19.83 -9.23 -9.45
C ASP A 125 -18.63 -9.68 -10.32
N GLU A 126 -17.90 -8.73 -10.90
CA GLU A 126 -16.72 -9.03 -11.72
C GLU A 126 -15.61 -9.64 -10.86
N VAL A 127 -15.08 -10.76 -11.35
CA VAL A 127 -13.91 -11.42 -10.78
C VAL A 127 -12.67 -10.66 -11.21
N ILE A 128 -12.06 -9.94 -10.27
CA ILE A 128 -10.86 -9.13 -10.51
C ILE A 128 -9.64 -9.87 -9.98
N GLU A 129 -8.69 -10.17 -10.88
CA GLU A 129 -7.37 -10.67 -10.48
C GLU A 129 -6.58 -9.57 -9.75
N MET A 130 -5.86 -9.95 -8.70
CA MET A 130 -5.04 -9.04 -7.90
C MET A 130 -3.89 -8.47 -8.73
N SER A 131 -3.73 -7.15 -8.71
CA SER A 131 -2.58 -6.46 -9.30
C SER A 131 -1.27 -6.78 -8.56
N ASP A 132 -0.12 -6.52 -9.20
CA ASP A 132 1.20 -6.69 -8.56
C ASP A 132 1.34 -5.86 -7.29
N TRP A 133 0.71 -4.69 -7.25
CA TRP A 133 0.66 -3.86 -6.05
C TRP A 133 -0.10 -4.55 -4.92
N GLU A 134 -1.26 -5.18 -5.19
CA GLU A 134 -2.01 -5.91 -4.17
C GLU A 134 -1.22 -7.10 -3.62
N ILE A 135 -0.50 -7.83 -4.48
CA ILE A 135 0.38 -8.94 -4.02
C ILE A 135 1.49 -8.40 -3.12
N GLN A 136 2.11 -7.28 -3.50
CA GLN A 136 3.16 -6.65 -2.71
C GLN A 136 2.63 -6.10 -1.40
N ASP A 137 1.47 -5.44 -1.39
CA ASP A 137 0.83 -4.90 -0.19
C ASP A 137 0.52 -6.01 0.83
N MET A 138 -0.03 -7.13 0.36
CA MET A 138 -0.25 -8.31 1.19
C MET A 138 1.05 -8.89 1.73
N ALA A 139 2.09 -9.02 0.88
CA ALA A 139 3.39 -9.51 1.30
C ALA A 139 4.04 -8.63 2.37
N VAL A 140 4.04 -7.31 2.17
CA VAL A 140 4.58 -6.34 3.14
C VAL A 140 3.80 -6.38 4.44
N THR A 141 2.47 -6.44 4.38
CA THR A 141 1.59 -6.55 5.55
C THR A 141 1.87 -7.81 6.36
N ILE A 142 2.08 -8.95 5.70
CA ILE A 142 2.44 -10.22 6.36
C ILE A 142 3.77 -10.08 7.12
N ILE A 143 4.80 -9.52 6.48
CA ILE A 143 6.12 -9.36 7.13
C ILE A 143 6.06 -8.34 8.25
N LYS A 144 5.36 -7.22 8.05
CA LYS A 144 5.09 -6.21 9.08
C LYS A 144 4.46 -6.85 10.32
N ASN A 145 3.37 -7.57 10.15
CA ASN A 145 2.64 -8.18 11.26
C ASN A 145 3.51 -9.22 11.99
N LYS A 146 4.30 -10.02 11.26
CA LYS A 146 5.26 -10.95 11.89
C LYS A 146 6.32 -10.25 12.74
N LEU A 147 6.83 -9.12 12.27
CA LEU A 147 7.79 -8.32 13.03
C LEU A 147 7.13 -7.74 14.30
N GLU A 148 5.92 -7.20 14.19
CA GLU A 148 5.14 -6.69 15.33
C GLU A 148 4.81 -7.78 16.35
N GLU A 149 4.39 -8.97 15.89
CA GLU A 149 4.13 -10.14 16.72
C GLU A 149 5.40 -10.62 17.46
N SER A 150 6.58 -10.42 16.86
CA SER A 150 7.87 -10.69 17.50
C SER A 150 8.34 -9.56 18.46
N GLY A 151 7.53 -8.52 18.64
CA GLY A 151 7.81 -7.39 19.53
C GLY A 151 8.66 -6.28 18.91
N LYS A 152 8.84 -6.25 17.59
CA LYS A 152 9.56 -5.17 16.90
C LYS A 152 8.65 -3.99 16.63
N ARG A 153 9.16 -2.76 16.78
CA ARG A 153 8.43 -1.54 16.42
C ARG A 153 8.71 -1.16 14.96
N ILE A 154 7.66 -1.02 14.17
CA ILE A 154 7.74 -0.56 12.79
C ILE A 154 7.97 0.96 12.75
N MET A 155 8.90 1.40 11.93
CA MET A 155 9.23 2.82 11.72
C MET A 155 8.52 3.38 10.48
N SER A 156 8.53 2.64 9.38
CA SER A 156 7.82 2.97 8.15
C SER A 156 7.65 1.73 7.27
N TRP A 157 6.67 1.74 6.37
CA TRP A 157 6.49 0.72 5.33
C TRP A 157 5.73 1.31 4.15
N GLN A 158 5.85 0.65 3.00
CA GLN A 158 5.19 1.02 1.76
C GLN A 158 5.06 -0.21 0.85
N SER A 159 4.09 -0.16 -0.07
CA SER A 159 3.66 -1.31 -0.86
C SER A 159 3.91 -1.18 -2.36
N ASP A 160 4.52 -0.09 -2.84
CA ASP A 160 4.92 0.02 -4.25
C ASP A 160 6.07 -0.97 -4.55
N PRO A 161 5.88 -1.93 -5.49
CA PRO A 161 6.90 -2.92 -5.87
C PRO A 161 8.22 -2.33 -6.41
N LEU A 162 8.21 -1.05 -6.79
CA LEU A 162 9.36 -0.34 -7.37
C LEU A 162 10.13 0.51 -6.35
N VAL A 163 9.64 0.58 -5.12
CA VAL A 163 10.23 1.37 -4.04
C VAL A 163 10.88 0.44 -3.02
N TYR A 164 12.09 0.80 -2.58
CA TYR A 164 12.87 0.02 -1.64
C TYR A 164 13.55 0.91 -0.59
N PRO A 165 13.75 0.39 0.64
CA PRO A 165 13.24 -0.89 1.12
C PRO A 165 11.72 -0.85 1.36
N SER A 166 11.11 -2.02 1.55
CA SER A 166 9.66 -2.14 1.75
C SER A 166 9.24 -1.72 3.16
N LEU A 167 10.09 -1.95 4.15
CA LEU A 167 9.83 -1.58 5.54
C LEU A 167 11.11 -1.27 6.33
N TRP A 168 10.97 -0.45 7.35
CA TRP A 168 11.95 -0.13 8.37
C TRP A 168 11.39 -0.48 9.75
N TYR A 169 12.22 -1.02 10.63
CA TYR A 169 11.85 -1.31 12.01
C TYR A 169 13.03 -1.04 12.97
N GLU A 170 12.73 -0.95 14.25
CA GLU A 170 13.76 -0.87 15.30
C GLU A 170 14.39 -2.23 15.58
N GLY A 171 15.64 -2.40 15.13
CA GLY A 171 16.48 -3.52 15.50
C GLY A 171 17.21 -3.29 16.82
N ASP A 172 17.89 -4.33 17.30
CA ASP A 172 18.48 -4.36 18.65
C ASP A 172 19.65 -3.37 18.80
N THR A 173 20.28 -2.97 17.69
CA THR A 173 21.42 -2.04 17.68
C THR A 173 21.16 -0.79 16.83
N GLY A 174 19.90 -0.51 16.49
CA GLY A 174 19.50 0.60 15.62
C GLY A 174 18.51 0.17 14.53
N PRO A 175 18.12 1.09 13.63
CA PRO A 175 17.18 0.79 12.55
C PRO A 175 17.66 -0.37 11.69
N GLU A 176 16.74 -1.21 11.24
CA GLU A 176 16.98 -2.30 10.29
C GLU A 176 15.90 -2.23 9.19
N TYR A 177 16.21 -2.72 7.99
CA TYR A 177 15.27 -2.67 6.86
C TYR A 177 15.04 -4.04 6.24
N VAL A 178 13.87 -4.19 5.61
CA VAL A 178 13.54 -5.41 4.85
C VAL A 178 13.14 -5.03 3.43
N VAL A 179 13.73 -5.75 2.48
CA VAL A 179 13.32 -5.84 1.08
C VAL A 179 12.38 -7.03 0.96
N VAL A 180 11.09 -6.77 0.78
CA VAL A 180 10.10 -7.85 0.60
C VAL A 180 9.94 -8.10 -0.89
N GLY A 181 10.33 -9.30 -1.33
CA GLY A 181 10.02 -9.80 -2.66
C GLY A 181 8.68 -10.52 -2.64
N SER A 182 7.78 -10.18 -3.56
CA SER A 182 6.50 -10.87 -3.71
C SER A 182 6.43 -11.66 -5.02
N ALA A 183 5.69 -12.77 -5.01
CA ALA A 183 5.41 -13.58 -6.19
C ALA A 183 4.07 -14.32 -6.06
N ARG A 184 3.57 -14.81 -7.19
CA ARG A 184 2.37 -15.65 -7.27
C ARG A 184 2.77 -17.10 -7.52
N HIS A 185 2.09 -18.05 -6.88
CA HIS A 185 2.16 -19.46 -7.28
C HIS A 185 1.85 -19.56 -8.79
N PRO A 186 2.60 -20.36 -9.58
CA PRO A 186 3.48 -21.46 -9.16
C PRO A 186 4.93 -21.08 -8.85
N ILE A 187 5.31 -19.81 -8.91
CA ILE A 187 6.67 -19.36 -8.56
C ILE A 187 6.97 -19.77 -7.11
N ARG A 188 8.07 -20.48 -6.89
CA ARG A 188 8.39 -21.05 -5.57
C ARG A 188 9.01 -20.06 -4.59
N GLU A 189 9.71 -19.07 -5.13
CA GLU A 189 10.42 -18.01 -4.40
C GLU A 189 10.45 -16.73 -5.24
N ALA A 190 10.17 -15.59 -4.60
CA ALA A 190 10.31 -14.29 -5.20
C ALA A 190 11.81 -14.00 -5.45
N LYS A 191 12.09 -13.33 -6.57
CA LYS A 191 13.47 -13.00 -6.93
C LYS A 191 13.94 -11.78 -6.16
N LEU A 192 15.21 -11.81 -5.75
CA LEU A 192 15.90 -10.63 -5.27
C LEU A 192 15.87 -9.52 -6.34
N PRO A 193 15.61 -8.25 -5.98
CA PRO A 193 15.65 -7.15 -6.93
C PRO A 193 17.02 -7.06 -7.62
N SER A 194 17.03 -6.85 -8.93
CA SER A 194 18.26 -6.79 -9.72
C SER A 194 19.17 -5.60 -9.34
N ASN A 195 18.61 -4.57 -8.71
CA ASN A 195 19.28 -3.38 -8.24
C ASN A 195 19.68 -3.44 -6.74
N ILE A 196 19.84 -4.63 -6.16
CA ILE A 196 20.07 -4.81 -4.72
C ILE A 196 21.25 -4.00 -4.17
N GLU A 197 22.35 -3.87 -4.91
CA GLU A 197 23.51 -3.09 -4.46
C GLU A 197 23.19 -1.59 -4.34
N ASN A 198 22.33 -1.06 -5.22
CA ASN A 198 21.87 0.31 -5.11
C ASN A 198 20.97 0.50 -3.89
N ILE A 199 20.11 -0.49 -3.59
CA ILE A 199 19.24 -0.48 -2.41
C ILE A 199 20.09 -0.47 -1.14
N LYS A 200 21.09 -1.36 -1.06
CA LYS A 200 22.05 -1.41 0.06
C LYS A 200 22.77 -0.08 0.24
N ALA A 201 23.28 0.50 -0.84
CA ALA A 201 23.98 1.79 -0.80
C ALA A 201 23.07 2.95 -0.36
N SER A 202 21.82 3.00 -0.81
CA SER A 202 20.87 4.04 -0.37
C SER A 202 20.46 3.87 1.09
N SER A 203 20.23 2.63 1.51
CA SER A 203 19.82 2.30 2.89
C SER A 203 20.96 2.50 3.89
N ALA A 204 22.22 2.35 3.47
CA ALA A 204 23.40 2.53 4.32
C ALA A 204 23.50 3.91 5.00
N LYS A 205 22.80 4.93 4.48
CA LYS A 205 22.67 6.24 5.13
C LYS A 205 21.94 6.17 6.48
N MET A 206 21.05 5.20 6.64
CA MET A 206 20.23 4.99 7.84
C MET A 206 20.61 3.70 8.57
N SER A 207 20.91 2.61 7.85
CA SER A 207 21.40 1.36 8.43
C SER A 207 22.16 0.51 7.42
N GLY A 208 23.24 -0.13 7.89
CA GLY A 208 23.95 -1.18 7.16
C GLY A 208 23.32 -2.58 7.30
N LYS A 209 22.25 -2.72 8.08
CA LYS A 209 21.60 -4.01 8.35
C LYS A 209 20.29 -4.12 7.58
N GLY A 210 20.32 -4.92 6.52
CA GLY A 210 19.17 -5.23 5.69
C GLY A 210 18.88 -6.72 5.63
N TYR A 211 17.64 -7.05 5.30
CA TYR A 211 17.20 -8.41 5.02
C TYR A 211 16.40 -8.47 3.73
N PHE A 212 16.47 -9.59 3.03
CA PHE A 212 15.53 -9.95 1.98
C PHE A 212 14.59 -11.04 2.50
N VAL A 213 13.31 -10.93 2.14
CA VAL A 213 12.32 -11.96 2.43
C VAL A 213 11.48 -12.22 1.20
N SER A 214 11.43 -13.47 0.76
CA SER A 214 10.52 -13.92 -0.28
C SER A 214 9.14 -14.26 0.31
N VAL A 215 8.09 -13.71 -0.26
CA VAL A 215 6.70 -14.08 0.03
C VAL A 215 6.02 -14.51 -1.26
N VAL A 216 5.52 -15.74 -1.28
CA VAL A 216 4.72 -16.27 -2.39
C VAL A 216 3.28 -16.42 -1.94
N LEU A 217 2.35 -15.90 -2.73
CA LEU A 217 0.92 -16.02 -2.48
C LEU A 217 0.29 -17.02 -3.46
N ALA A 218 -0.60 -17.87 -2.97
CA ALA A 218 -1.43 -18.80 -3.75
C ALA A 218 -2.90 -18.59 -3.41
N ALA A 219 -3.80 -18.87 -4.35
CA ALA A 219 -5.24 -18.86 -4.05
C ALA A 219 -5.58 -19.92 -2.99
N HIS A 220 -6.58 -19.66 -2.15
CA HIS A 220 -6.95 -20.63 -1.11
C HIS A 220 -7.48 -21.97 -1.65
N ASP A 221 -8.10 -21.96 -2.83
CA ASP A 221 -8.64 -23.17 -3.49
C ASP A 221 -7.67 -23.76 -4.52
N ASP A 222 -6.40 -23.32 -4.52
CA ASP A 222 -5.41 -23.80 -5.47
C ASP A 222 -5.21 -25.32 -5.33
N PRO A 223 -5.14 -26.08 -6.45
CA PRO A 223 -4.94 -27.52 -6.41
C PRO A 223 -3.53 -27.93 -5.96
N PHE A 224 -2.57 -26.99 -5.94
CA PHE A 224 -1.15 -27.20 -5.67
C PHE A 224 -0.56 -28.35 -6.50
N ASP A 225 -0.84 -28.35 -7.81
CA ASP A 225 -0.28 -29.35 -8.72
C ASP A 225 1.25 -29.29 -8.69
N PRO A 226 1.96 -30.40 -8.39
CA PRO A 226 3.41 -30.43 -8.40
C PRO A 226 4.04 -30.02 -9.75
N ASN A 227 3.29 -30.11 -10.85
CA ASN A 227 3.71 -29.74 -12.20
C ASN A 227 3.03 -28.45 -12.68
N ALA A 228 2.47 -27.62 -11.78
CA ALA A 228 1.76 -26.38 -12.09
C ALA A 228 2.54 -25.44 -13.03
N GLU A 229 3.87 -25.36 -12.87
CA GLU A 229 4.74 -24.56 -13.75
C GLU A 229 4.73 -25.04 -15.22
N GLU A 230 4.56 -26.35 -15.44
CA GLU A 230 4.60 -26.96 -16.78
C GLU A 230 3.21 -27.02 -17.41
N ASN A 231 2.19 -27.35 -16.62
CA ASN A 231 0.83 -27.63 -17.12
C ASN A 231 -0.17 -26.49 -16.91
N GLY A 232 0.20 -25.44 -16.16
CA GLY A 232 -0.67 -24.30 -15.88
C GLY A 232 -1.82 -24.59 -14.91
N ASN A 233 -1.78 -25.71 -14.19
CA ASN A 233 -2.83 -26.13 -13.27
C ASN A 233 -2.67 -25.46 -11.90
N PHE A 234 -2.89 -24.14 -11.88
CA PHE A 234 -2.94 -23.30 -10.69
C PHE A 234 -4.04 -22.26 -10.85
N LEU A 235 -4.53 -21.71 -9.75
CA LEU A 235 -5.57 -20.69 -9.74
C LEU A 235 -4.98 -19.28 -9.61
N PRO A 236 -5.56 -18.29 -10.30
CA PRO A 236 -5.16 -16.90 -10.10
C PRO A 236 -5.57 -16.40 -8.71
N LEU A 237 -4.84 -15.39 -8.23
CA LEU A 237 -5.21 -14.69 -7.00
C LEU A 237 -6.31 -13.67 -7.30
N ILE A 238 -7.50 -13.91 -6.78
CA ILE A 238 -8.66 -13.05 -6.99
C ILE A 238 -8.88 -12.14 -5.79
N ARG A 239 -9.09 -10.86 -6.06
CA ARG A 239 -9.35 -9.81 -5.07
C ARG A 239 -10.55 -10.18 -4.20
N GLY A 240 -10.37 -10.08 -2.89
CA GLY A 240 -11.42 -10.37 -1.91
C GLY A 240 -11.62 -11.86 -1.58
N LEU A 241 -10.92 -12.77 -2.26
CA LEU A 241 -10.91 -14.19 -1.90
C LEU A 241 -9.73 -14.53 -1.00
N GLY A 242 -9.82 -15.69 -0.34
CA GLY A 242 -8.76 -16.21 0.53
C GLY A 242 -7.48 -16.55 -0.25
N MET A 243 -6.35 -16.46 0.44
CA MET A 243 -5.04 -16.80 -0.09
C MET A 243 -4.16 -17.48 0.98
N PHE A 244 -3.16 -18.25 0.52
CA PHE A 244 -2.14 -18.85 1.36
C PHE A 244 -0.76 -18.22 1.11
N PRO A 245 -0.08 -17.75 2.16
CA PRO A 245 1.29 -17.28 2.03
C PRO A 245 2.31 -18.40 2.32
N LYS A 246 3.31 -18.51 1.45
CA LYS A 246 4.59 -19.18 1.75
C LYS A 246 5.64 -18.11 1.97
N ILE A 247 6.23 -18.09 3.16
CA ILE A 247 7.21 -17.08 3.57
C ILE A 247 8.57 -17.76 3.67
N GLY A 248 9.56 -17.21 2.98
CA GLY A 248 10.95 -17.64 3.08
C GLY A 248 11.63 -17.10 4.35
N ASP A 249 12.86 -17.55 4.58
CA ASP A 249 13.67 -17.06 5.68
C ASP A 249 14.10 -15.60 5.44
N MET A 250 14.44 -14.89 6.53
CA MET A 250 15.07 -13.57 6.41
C MET A 250 16.55 -13.72 6.06
N GLU A 251 16.89 -13.48 4.81
CA GLU A 251 18.26 -13.56 4.31
C GLU A 251 18.98 -12.24 4.53
N SER A 252 20.15 -12.26 5.18
CA SER A 252 20.88 -11.03 5.49
C SER A 252 21.53 -10.41 4.25
N LEU A 253 21.28 -9.12 4.05
CA LEU A 253 21.88 -8.26 3.01
C LEU A 253 23.13 -7.56 3.56
N ILE A 254 24.11 -8.31 4.05
CA ILE A 254 25.33 -7.71 4.61
C ILE A 254 26.04 -6.86 3.55
N VAL A 255 26.39 -5.63 3.93
CA VAL A 255 27.30 -4.78 3.16
C VAL A 255 28.72 -5.23 3.54
N ASN A 256 29.38 -5.97 2.65
CA ASN A 256 30.82 -6.25 2.76
C ASN A 256 31.63 -5.02 2.34
#